data_AF-A0A6N6MM90-F1
#
_entry.id   AF-A0A6N6MM90-F1
#
_cell.length_a   1.000
_cell.length_b   1.000
_cell.length_c   1.000
_cell.angle_alpha   90.00
_cell.angle_beta   90.00
_cell.angle_gamma   90.00
#
_symmetry.space_group_name_H-M   'P 1'
#
loop_
_entity.id
_entity.type
_entity.pdbx_description
1 polymer ?
#
loop_
_entity_poly.entity_id
_entity_poly.type
_entity_poly.pdbx_seq_one_letter_code
_entity_poly.pdbx_strand_id
1 'polypeptide(L)'
;MHYSFGFVLAFALCSGLSAAEPPRTIERMLSEEWDIAGYVGTFDNRSTLILFRKKGVNFLVQCSILYDVTRSQRVVTNCYEVH
;
A
#
# COMPACT_ATOMS: atom_id res chain seq x y z
N MET A 1 31.40 39.01 -34.65
CA MET A 1 30.95 37.70 -35.14
C MET A 1 30.77 36.79 -33.94
N HIS A 2 29.55 36.29 -33.76
CA HIS A 2 29.16 35.19 -32.85
C HIS A 2 30.15 34.01 -32.98
N TYR A 3 30.44 33.18 -31.97
CA TYR A 3 29.47 32.33 -31.28
C TYR A 3 29.93 31.91 -29.87
N SER A 4 28.96 31.95 -28.96
CA SER A 4 28.97 31.26 -27.67
C SER A 4 29.19 29.75 -27.88
N PHE A 5 30.18 29.17 -27.20
CA PHE A 5 30.22 27.74 -26.95
C PHE A 5 29.28 27.44 -25.78
N GLY A 6 28.01 27.23 -26.14
CA GLY A 6 26.93 26.93 -25.22
C GLY A 6 27.21 25.65 -24.44
N PHE A 7 27.22 25.81 -23.13
CA PHE A 7 27.08 24.79 -22.10
C PHE A 7 25.82 23.96 -22.37
N VAL A 8 25.95 22.89 -23.15
CA VAL A 8 24.86 21.96 -23.47
C VAL A 8 25.21 20.61 -22.87
N LEU A 9 24.22 20.01 -22.20
CA LEU A 9 24.16 18.67 -21.60
C LEU A 9 24.58 18.54 -20.12
N ALA A 10 23.76 19.12 -19.25
CA ALA A 10 23.55 18.61 -17.89
C ALA A 10 22.05 18.40 -17.58
N PHE A 11 21.28 17.97 -18.59
CA PHE A 11 19.87 17.59 -18.45
C PHE A 11 19.66 16.18 -18.98
N ALA A 12 20.24 15.20 -18.30
CA ALA A 12 19.84 13.80 -18.49
C ALA A 12 20.18 13.06 -17.21
N LEU A 13 19.26 12.20 -16.75
CA LEU A 13 19.35 11.33 -15.57
C LEU A 13 18.75 11.90 -14.27
N CYS A 14 17.52 12.42 -14.35
CA CYS A 14 16.53 12.05 -13.34
C CYS A 14 15.62 10.99 -13.95
N SER A 15 16.19 9.79 -14.18
CA SER A 15 15.36 8.61 -14.38
C SER A 15 14.62 8.38 -13.07
N GLY A 16 13.36 8.81 -13.03
CA GLY A 16 12.48 8.54 -11.89
C GLY A 16 12.43 7.03 -11.68
N LEU A 17 13.16 6.55 -10.67
CA LEU A 17 12.86 5.27 -10.05
C LEU A 17 11.44 5.42 -9.53
N SER A 18 10.45 4.90 -10.26
CA SER A 18 9.15 4.62 -9.69
C SER A 18 9.38 3.54 -8.65
N ALA A 19 9.80 3.94 -7.44
CA ALA A 19 9.87 3.05 -6.30
C ALA A 19 8.46 2.50 -6.12
N ALA A 20 8.26 1.21 -6.40
CA ALA A 20 7.02 0.54 -6.09
C ALA A 20 6.71 0.84 -4.63
N GLU A 21 5.55 1.45 -4.38
CA GLU A 21 5.17 1.82 -3.03
C GLU A 21 5.26 0.56 -2.15
N PRO A 22 5.93 0.65 -1.00
CA PRO A 22 6.10 -0.51 -0.14
C PRO A 22 4.72 -1.11 0.17
N PRO A 23 4.57 -2.43 0.08
CA PRO A 23 3.27 -3.07 0.24
C PRO A 23 2.65 -2.65 1.57
N ARG A 24 1.41 -2.16 1.53
CA ARG A 24 0.66 -1.90 2.77
C ARG A 24 0.41 -3.23 3.46
N THR A 25 0.85 -3.32 4.70
CA THR A 25 0.57 -4.46 5.57
C THR A 25 -0.16 -3.99 6.83
N ILE A 26 -0.83 -4.93 7.51
CA ILE A 26 -1.55 -4.65 8.76
C ILE A 26 -0.57 -4.13 9.82
N GLU A 27 0.61 -4.73 9.92
CA GLU A 27 1.65 -4.34 10.88
C GLU A 27 2.09 -2.90 10.64
N ARG A 28 2.22 -2.52 9.36
CA ARG A 28 2.56 -1.14 9.00
C ARG A 28 1.46 -0.17 9.40
N MET A 29 0.19 -0.49 9.11
CA MET A 29 -0.93 0.37 9.52
C MET A 29 -0.95 0.56 11.03
N LEU A 30 -0.73 -0.50 11.81
CA LEU A 30 -0.65 -0.42 13.27
C LEU A 30 0.55 0.42 13.74
N SER A 31 1.71 0.29 13.10
CA SER A 31 2.90 1.08 13.43
C SER A 31 2.79 2.56 13.07
N GLU A 32 1.98 2.89 12.06
CA GLU A 32 1.75 4.24 11.57
C GLU A 32 0.52 4.91 12.22
N GLU A 33 0.07 4.41 13.37
CA GLU A 33 -1.04 4.99 14.15
C GLU A 33 -2.36 5.05 13.36
N TRP A 34 -2.62 4.07 12.51
CA TRP A 34 -3.97 3.87 11.96
C TRP A 34 -4.86 3.19 13.00
N ASP A 35 -6.06 3.73 13.19
CA ASP A 35 -7.08 3.17 14.07
C ASP A 35 -7.86 2.07 13.35
N ILE A 36 -8.19 0.99 14.07
CA ILE A 36 -9.16 0.01 13.58
C ILE A 36 -10.57 0.61 13.72
N ALA A 37 -11.21 0.85 12.58
CA ALA A 37 -12.58 1.33 12.50
C ALA A 37 -13.61 0.19 12.65
N GLY A 38 -13.23 -1.02 12.25
CA GLY A 38 -14.08 -2.21 12.38
C GLY A 38 -13.42 -3.45 11.81
N TYR A 39 -13.99 -4.62 12.13
CA TYR A 39 -13.57 -5.89 11.56
C TYR A 39 -14.77 -6.83 11.41
N VAL A 40 -14.70 -7.74 10.45
CA VAL A 40 -15.72 -8.78 10.24
C VAL A 40 -15.04 -10.05 9.74
N GLY A 41 -15.47 -11.20 10.26
CA GLY A 41 -15.05 -12.52 9.79
C GLY A 41 -16.17 -13.19 8.99
N THR A 42 -15.80 -14.07 8.07
CA THR A 42 -16.75 -14.98 7.41
C THR A 42 -17.15 -16.11 8.35
N PHE A 43 -18.35 -16.67 8.14
CA PHE A 43 -18.92 -17.71 8.99
C PHE A 43 -18.06 -18.99 9.02
N ASP A 44 -17.37 -19.29 7.92
CA ASP A 44 -16.47 -20.42 7.80
C ASP A 44 -15.05 -20.14 8.35
N ASN A 45 -14.83 -18.97 8.98
CA ASN A 45 -13.56 -18.51 9.54
C ASN A 45 -12.39 -18.54 8.54
N ARG A 46 -12.70 -18.51 7.23
CA ARG A 46 -11.67 -18.55 6.18
C ARG A 46 -11.18 -17.19 5.80
N SER A 47 -11.92 -16.14 6.11
CA SER A 47 -11.49 -14.79 5.82
C SER A 47 -11.94 -13.78 6.86
N THR A 48 -11.12 -12.76 7.04
CA THR A 48 -11.37 -11.62 7.91
C THR A 48 -11.10 -10.34 7.13
N LEU A 49 -11.99 -9.37 7.25
CA LEU A 49 -11.79 -8.02 6.76
C LEU A 49 -11.56 -7.10 7.96
N ILE A 50 -10.53 -6.27 7.89
CA ILE A 50 -10.22 -5.22 8.88
C ILE A 50 -10.25 -3.90 8.16
N LEU A 51 -10.97 -2.93 8.72
CA LEU A 51 -11.07 -1.58 8.19
C LEU A 51 -10.28 -0.64 9.10
N PHE A 52 -9.33 0.07 8.50
CA PHE A 52 -8.52 1.08 9.15
C PHE A 52 -8.94 2.48 8.73
N ARG A 53 -8.85 3.42 9.67
CA ARG A 53 -9.01 4.86 9.46
C ARG A 53 -7.83 5.59 10.07
N LYS A 54 -7.51 6.78 9.57
CA LYS A 54 -6.49 7.65 10.17
C LYS A 54 -6.98 9.09 10.16
N LYS A 55 -6.80 9.78 11.29
CA LYS A 55 -7.19 11.19 11.40
C LYS A 55 -6.44 12.04 10.37
N GLY A 56 -7.18 12.87 9.64
CA GLY A 56 -6.62 13.74 8.61
C GLY A 56 -6.37 13.05 7.27
N VAL A 57 -6.73 11.77 7.13
CA VAL A 57 -6.70 11.04 5.87
C VAL A 57 -8.14 10.80 5.40
N ASN A 58 -8.41 11.11 4.12
CA ASN A 58 -9.77 11.09 3.56
C ASN A 58 -10.16 9.76 2.90
N PHE A 59 -9.40 8.70 3.13
CA PHE A 59 -9.70 7.36 2.64
C PHE A 59 -9.52 6.35 3.77
N LEU A 60 -10.18 5.20 3.62
CA LEU A 60 -10.04 4.07 4.51
C LEU A 60 -9.09 3.04 3.91
N VAL A 61 -8.52 2.17 4.74
CA VAL A 61 -7.75 1.03 4.26
C VAL A 61 -8.46 -0.24 4.69
N GLN A 62 -8.88 -1.05 3.72
CA GLN A 62 -9.45 -2.37 4.00
C GLN A 62 -8.38 -3.43 3.77
N CYS A 63 -8.06 -4.17 4.83
CA CYS A 63 -7.19 -5.35 4.77
C CYS A 63 -8.04 -6.62 4.80
N SER A 64 -7.87 -7.50 3.82
CA SER A 64 -8.42 -8.85 3.79
C SER A 64 -7.36 -9.87 4.17
N ILE A 65 -7.69 -10.75 5.09
CA ILE A 65 -6.90 -11.90 5.51
C ILE A 65 -7.65 -13.14 5.02
N LEU A 66 -7.01 -14.00 4.25
CA LEU A 66 -7.58 -15.23 3.72
C LEU A 66 -6.73 -16.42 4.16
N TYR A 67 -7.37 -17.38 4.83
CA TYR A 67 -6.81 -18.69 5.11
C TYR A 67 -7.13 -19.60 3.93
N ASP A 68 -6.16 -19.77 3.03
CA ASP A 68 -6.24 -20.78 1.98
C ASP A 68 -5.97 -22.14 2.64
N VAL A 69 -7.01 -22.97 2.69
CA VAL A 69 -6.92 -24.36 3.18
C VAL A 69 -7.14 -25.37 2.05
N THR A 70 -7.37 -24.88 0.83
CA THR A 70 -7.86 -25.70 -0.30
C THR A 70 -6.76 -26.05 -1.30
N ARG A 71 -5.79 -25.15 -1.52
CA ARG A 71 -4.64 -25.42 -2.40
C ARG A 71 -3.36 -25.67 -1.62
N SER A 72 -3.06 -24.81 -0.66
CA SER A 72 -1.92 -24.91 0.23
C SER A 72 -2.23 -24.17 1.51
N GLN A 73 -1.80 -24.71 2.65
CA GLN A 73 -2.03 -24.07 3.95
C GLN A 73 -1.20 -22.79 4.04
N ARG A 74 -1.82 -21.64 3.74
CA ARG A 74 -1.18 -20.33 3.81
C ARG A 74 -2.16 -19.23 4.22
N VAL A 75 -1.60 -18.18 4.78
CA VAL A 75 -2.31 -16.92 5.06
C VAL A 75 -1.96 -15.95 3.95
N VAL A 76 -2.98 -15.38 3.31
CA VAL A 76 -2.84 -14.34 2.29
C VAL A 76 -3.44 -13.06 2.84
N THR A 77 -2.64 -12.01 2.93
CA THR A 77 -3.07 -10.69 3.40
C THR A 77 -2.96 -9.69 2.26
N ASN A 78 -4.03 -8.96 1.99
CA ASN A 78 -4.03 -7.86 1.02
C ASN A 78 -4.69 -6.63 1.63
N CYS A 79 -4.09 -5.46 1.46
CA CYS A 79 -4.62 -4.19 1.97
C CYS A 79 -4.81 -3.21 0.81
N TYR A 80 -5.98 -2.58 0.75
CA TYR A 80 -6.37 -1.66 -0.32
C TYR A 80 -6.98 -0.39 0.25
N GLU A 81 -6.81 0.72 -0.46
CA GLU A 81 -7.52 1.96 -0.17
C GLU A 81 -8.98 1.85 -0.62
N VAL A 82 -9.88 2.42 0.17
CA VAL A 82 -11.32 2.50 -0.10
C VAL A 82 -11.71 3.97 0.01
N HIS A 83 -12.20 4.51 -1.10
CA HIS A 83 -12.65 5.90 -1.25
C HIS A 83 -14.16 5.99 -1.13
#